data_AF-A0A0F9JDE0-F1
#
_entry.id   AF-A0A0F9JDE0-F1
#
_cell.length_a   1.000
_cell.length_b   1.000
_cell.length_c   1.000
_cell.angle_alpha   90.00
_cell.angle_beta   90.00
_cell.angle_gamma   90.00
#
_symmetry.space_group_name_H-M   'P 1'
#
loop_
_entity.id
_entity.type
_entity.pdbx_description
1 polymer ?
#
loop_
_entity_poly.entity_id
_entity_poly.type
_entity_poly.pdbx_seq_one_letter_code
_entity_poly.pdbx_strand_id
1 'polypeptide(L)'
;MINSILHKLDQLKDYEVHYKQVSGVKTMVQGLEYHFDNYMAQTKVREQPFWFHEVVAYLNRLGQIYYFFKSDFIKVVDSEMPNILKIIPLRMKYSAHRSVDAPRGNDHLVMMDISMPNIHYVHSYYGSEERDVVNPNECSRGFCIPRVDANGDRDDVRIFLDYEHDGILADIGLVLDRKLREYGI
;
A
#
# COMPACT_ATOMS: atom_id res chain seq x y z
N MET A 1 15.50 -5.36 2.10
CA MET A 1 14.43 -5.84 3.00
C MET A 1 13.58 -6.95 2.36
N ILE A 2 13.16 -6.81 1.10
CA ILE A 2 12.36 -7.81 0.35
C ILE A 2 12.89 -9.25 0.42
N ASN A 3 14.18 -9.48 0.16
CA ASN A 3 14.72 -10.85 0.14
C ASN A 3 14.50 -11.59 1.47
N SER A 4 14.56 -10.87 2.60
CA SER A 4 14.25 -11.43 3.91
C SER A 4 12.77 -11.81 4.02
N ILE A 5 11.85 -10.96 3.54
CA ILE A 5 10.40 -11.25 3.50
C ILE A 5 10.13 -12.48 2.62
N LEU A 6 10.74 -12.56 1.44
CA LEU A 6 10.56 -13.69 0.52
C LEU A 6 11.06 -15.00 1.14
N HIS A 7 12.20 -14.97 1.83
CA HIS A 7 12.71 -16.12 2.58
C HIS A 7 11.75 -16.56 3.69
N LYS A 8 11.22 -15.62 4.47
CA LYS A 8 10.23 -15.92 5.53
C LYS A 8 8.97 -16.56 4.97
N LEU A 9 8.49 -16.08 3.82
CA LEU A 9 7.36 -16.71 3.12
C LEU A 9 7.71 -18.12 2.66
N ASP A 10 8.91 -18.36 2.13
CA ASP A 10 9.34 -19.71 1.74
C ASP A 10 9.35 -20.67 2.94
N GLN A 11 9.77 -20.22 4.13
CA GLN A 11 9.71 -21.01 5.35
C GLN A 11 8.27 -21.33 5.81
N LEU A 12 7.34 -20.39 5.65
CA LEU A 12 5.93 -20.60 6.02
C LEU A 12 5.16 -21.50 5.04
N LYS A 13 5.69 -21.71 3.83
CA LYS A 13 5.03 -22.47 2.76
C LYS A 13 4.64 -23.88 3.19
N ASP A 14 5.50 -24.55 3.96
CA ASP A 14 5.29 -25.94 4.39
C ASP A 14 4.23 -26.08 5.50
N TYR A 15 3.84 -24.96 6.11
CA TYR A 15 2.86 -24.91 7.21
C TYR A 15 1.46 -24.50 6.73
N GLU A 16 1.33 -24.17 5.44
CA GLU A 16 0.06 -23.76 4.87
C GLU A 16 -0.82 -24.97 4.52
N VAL A 17 -1.95 -25.10 5.22
CA VAL A 17 -2.74 -26.35 5.18
C VAL A 17 -3.70 -26.42 3.98
N HIS A 18 -4.20 -25.29 3.46
CA HIS A 18 -5.42 -25.34 2.64
C HIS A 18 -5.42 -24.60 1.29
N TYR A 19 -4.58 -23.57 1.03
CA TYR A 19 -4.91 -22.64 -0.07
C TYR A 19 -3.78 -22.10 -0.97
N LYS A 20 -2.52 -22.57 -0.87
CA LYS A 20 -1.36 -22.00 -1.61
C LYS A 20 -1.26 -20.46 -1.55
N GLN A 21 -1.84 -19.84 -0.53
CA GLN A 21 -1.86 -18.41 -0.26
C GLN A 21 -0.45 -17.85 -0.15
N VAL A 22 0.48 -18.57 0.48
CA VAL A 22 1.87 -18.13 0.67
C VAL A 22 2.54 -17.88 -0.69
N SER A 23 2.33 -18.76 -1.67
CA SER A 23 2.87 -18.56 -3.02
C SER A 23 2.25 -17.35 -3.71
N GLY A 24 0.96 -17.11 -3.51
CA GLY A 24 0.28 -15.92 -4.04
C GLY A 24 0.84 -14.63 -3.44
N VAL A 25 1.03 -14.62 -2.11
CA VAL A 25 1.56 -13.47 -1.37
C VAL A 25 3.00 -13.18 -1.75
N LYS A 26 3.82 -14.20 -2.03
CA LYS A 26 5.18 -14.00 -2.55
C LYS A 26 5.17 -13.18 -3.84
N THR A 27 4.31 -13.52 -4.79
CA THR A 27 4.12 -12.75 -6.03
C THR A 27 3.60 -11.34 -5.74
N MET A 28 2.76 -11.17 -4.73
CA MET A 28 2.25 -9.84 -4.34
C MET A 28 3.35 -8.96 -3.75
N VAL A 29 4.22 -9.49 -2.90
CA VAL A 29 5.37 -8.76 -2.33
C VAL A 29 6.36 -8.36 -3.43
N GLN A 30 6.64 -9.25 -4.38
CA GLN A 30 7.48 -8.91 -5.54
C GLN A 30 6.84 -7.81 -6.40
N GLY A 31 5.53 -7.91 -6.64
CA GLY A 31 4.78 -6.86 -7.33
C GLY A 31 4.78 -5.54 -6.57
N LEU A 32 4.79 -5.58 -5.24
CA LEU A 32 4.83 -4.40 -4.39
C LEU A 32 6.15 -3.63 -4.56
N GLU A 33 7.30 -4.32 -4.56
CA GLU A 33 8.60 -3.72 -4.87
C GLU A 33 8.64 -3.17 -6.30
N TYR A 34 8.22 -4.00 -7.27
CA TYR A 34 8.25 -3.62 -8.69
C TYR A 34 7.47 -2.34 -8.99
N HIS A 35 6.25 -2.21 -8.46
CA HIS A 35 5.44 -1.01 -8.65
C HIS A 35 6.00 0.19 -7.90
N PHE A 36 6.67 -0.02 -6.77
CA PHE A 36 7.36 1.05 -6.07
C PHE A 36 8.57 1.57 -6.85
N ASP A 37 9.43 0.69 -7.36
CA ASP A 37 10.59 1.06 -8.17
C ASP A 37 10.17 1.84 -9.42
N ASN A 38 9.13 1.37 -10.11
CA ASN A 38 8.58 2.08 -11.26
C ASN A 38 7.98 3.44 -10.87
N TYR A 39 7.28 3.54 -9.74
CA TYR A 39 6.81 4.81 -9.22
C TYR A 39 7.98 5.77 -9.00
N MET A 40 9.05 5.34 -8.32
CA MET A 40 10.25 6.16 -8.05
C MET A 40 11.01 6.54 -9.32
N ALA A 41 11.01 5.69 -10.34
CA ALA A 41 11.58 6.01 -11.65
C ALA A 41 10.76 7.07 -12.39
N GLN A 42 9.42 7.02 -12.26
CA GLN A 42 8.49 7.88 -13.00
C GLN A 42 8.20 9.22 -12.31
N THR A 43 8.37 9.35 -10.99
CA THR A 43 8.26 10.65 -10.28
C THR A 43 9.28 11.68 -10.76
N LYS A 44 10.37 11.22 -11.41
CA LYS A 44 11.41 12.04 -12.03
C LYS A 44 11.03 12.56 -13.43
N VAL A 45 9.93 12.08 -14.02
CA VAL A 45 9.47 12.46 -15.36
C VAL A 45 8.21 13.34 -15.23
N ARG A 46 8.39 14.66 -15.37
CA ARG A 46 7.39 15.68 -15.04
C ARG A 46 6.06 15.52 -15.81
N GLU A 47 6.12 15.06 -17.06
CA GLU A 47 5.04 15.20 -18.05
C GLU A 47 4.15 13.96 -18.26
N GLN A 48 4.37 12.84 -17.54
CA GLN A 48 3.58 11.63 -17.77
C GLN A 48 2.77 11.17 -16.53
N PRO A 49 1.49 10.81 -16.69
CA PRO A 49 0.62 10.36 -15.60
C PRO A 49 0.86 8.90 -15.19
N PHE A 50 1.83 8.19 -15.78
CA PHE A 50 2.05 6.76 -15.55
C PHE A 50 2.31 6.41 -14.08
N TRP A 51 2.90 7.33 -13.30
CA TRP A 51 3.17 7.13 -11.88
C TRP A 51 1.90 6.73 -11.12
N PHE A 52 0.74 7.26 -11.52
CA PHE A 52 -0.53 6.97 -10.88
C PHE A 52 -0.94 5.50 -11.07
N HIS A 53 -0.69 4.91 -12.25
CA HIS A 53 -0.96 3.50 -12.49
C HIS A 53 -0.09 2.61 -11.59
N GLU A 54 1.17 2.99 -11.38
CA GLU A 54 2.07 2.28 -10.47
C GLU A 54 1.59 2.37 -9.02
N VAL A 55 1.18 3.55 -8.54
CA VAL A 55 0.59 3.68 -7.20
C VAL A 55 -0.66 2.82 -7.07
N VAL A 56 -1.57 2.86 -8.02
CA VAL A 56 -2.79 2.04 -7.98
C VAL A 56 -2.48 0.55 -7.94
N ALA A 57 -1.51 0.10 -8.74
CA ALA A 57 -1.06 -1.28 -8.74
C ALA A 57 -0.41 -1.67 -7.41
N TYR A 58 0.42 -0.79 -6.84
CA TYR A 58 1.01 -0.91 -5.50
C TYR A 58 -0.08 -1.08 -4.43
N LEU A 59 -1.06 -0.17 -4.38
CA LEU A 59 -2.19 -0.22 -3.44
C LEU A 59 -2.99 -1.52 -3.59
N ASN A 60 -3.17 -2.02 -4.82
CA ASN A 60 -3.84 -3.29 -5.05
C ASN A 60 -3.06 -4.47 -4.45
N ARG A 61 -1.73 -4.52 -4.60
CA ARG A 61 -0.88 -5.54 -3.97
C ARG A 61 -0.90 -5.45 -2.46
N LEU A 62 -0.78 -4.23 -1.92
CA LEU A 62 -0.86 -4.00 -0.48
C LEU A 62 -2.20 -4.45 0.11
N GLY A 63 -3.31 -4.18 -0.58
CA GLY A 63 -4.62 -4.66 -0.18
C GLY A 63 -4.73 -6.19 -0.15
N GLN A 64 -4.14 -6.89 -1.12
CA GLN A 64 -4.11 -8.36 -1.14
C GLN A 64 -3.29 -8.91 0.04
N ILE A 65 -2.13 -8.32 0.33
CA ILE A 65 -1.28 -8.67 1.47
C ILE A 65 -2.02 -8.45 2.79
N TYR A 66 -2.72 -7.31 2.94
CA TYR A 66 -3.54 -7.02 4.11
C TYR A 66 -4.60 -8.11 4.37
N TYR A 67 -5.34 -8.52 3.33
CA TYR A 67 -6.34 -9.58 3.49
C TYR A 67 -5.72 -10.95 3.77
N PHE A 68 -4.53 -11.23 3.24
CA PHE A 68 -3.77 -12.41 3.64
C PHE A 68 -3.41 -12.38 5.14
N PHE A 69 -2.95 -11.24 5.65
CA PHE A 69 -2.66 -11.10 7.08
C PHE A 69 -3.90 -11.21 7.97
N LYS A 70 -5.07 -10.82 7.46
CA LYS A 70 -6.38 -11.02 8.11
C LYS A 70 -6.97 -12.42 7.95
N SER A 71 -6.38 -13.28 7.12
CA SER A 71 -6.85 -14.65 6.92
C SER A 71 -6.68 -15.51 8.18
N ASP A 72 -7.38 -16.65 8.23
CA ASP A 72 -7.25 -17.62 9.31
C ASP A 72 -5.84 -18.19 9.49
N PHE A 73 -5.01 -18.10 8.45
CA PHE A 73 -3.63 -18.58 8.52
C PHE A 73 -2.75 -17.65 9.37
N ILE A 74 -2.85 -16.33 9.17
CA ILE A 74 -1.99 -15.35 9.85
C ILE A 74 -2.63 -14.77 11.11
N LYS A 75 -3.90 -14.35 11.04
CA LYS A 75 -4.66 -13.70 12.12
C LYS A 75 -3.93 -12.56 12.82
N VAL A 76 -3.45 -11.59 12.03
CA VAL A 76 -2.72 -10.43 12.56
C VAL A 76 -3.63 -9.48 13.36
N VAL A 77 -3.11 -8.90 14.44
CA VAL A 77 -3.76 -7.77 15.13
C VAL A 77 -3.32 -6.44 14.53
N ASP A 78 -4.20 -5.44 14.56
CA ASP A 78 -3.97 -4.17 13.85
C ASP A 78 -2.69 -3.44 14.29
N SER A 79 -2.33 -3.54 15.58
CA SER A 79 -1.12 -2.91 16.13
C SER A 79 0.19 -3.44 15.55
N GLU A 80 0.18 -4.60 14.86
CA GLU A 80 1.38 -5.17 14.23
C GLU A 80 1.68 -4.58 12.84
N MET A 81 0.75 -3.82 12.26
CA MET A 81 0.89 -3.28 10.91
C MET A 81 0.40 -1.82 10.76
N PRO A 82 0.91 -0.90 11.59
CA PRO A 82 0.45 0.49 11.61
C PRO A 82 0.63 1.24 10.28
N ASN A 83 1.73 1.01 9.55
CA ASN A 83 2.02 1.66 8.29
C ASN A 83 1.10 1.14 7.18
N ILE A 84 0.83 -0.16 7.16
CA ILE A 84 -0.17 -0.74 6.26
C ILE A 84 -1.54 -0.12 6.53
N LEU A 85 -1.99 -0.09 7.79
CA LEU A 85 -3.30 0.43 8.17
C LEU A 85 -3.50 1.90 7.86
N LYS A 86 -2.43 2.71 7.88
CA LYS A 86 -2.49 4.11 7.43
C LYS A 86 -2.97 4.23 5.98
N ILE A 87 -2.59 3.28 5.12
CA ILE A 87 -2.81 3.30 3.66
C ILE A 87 -4.05 2.55 3.22
N ILE A 88 -4.47 1.51 3.96
CA ILE A 88 -5.63 0.69 3.58
C ILE A 88 -6.91 1.50 3.32
N PRO A 89 -7.25 2.56 4.08
CA PRO A 89 -8.39 3.43 3.76
C PRO A 89 -8.31 4.07 2.37
N LEU A 90 -7.12 4.48 1.91
CA LEU A 90 -6.91 5.01 0.56
C LEU A 90 -7.23 3.93 -0.48
N ARG A 91 -6.69 2.72 -0.28
CA ARG A 91 -6.95 1.57 -1.15
C ARG A 91 -8.45 1.24 -1.21
N MET A 92 -9.13 1.22 -0.07
CA MET A 92 -10.57 0.92 0.01
C MET A 92 -11.40 1.97 -0.72
N LYS A 93 -11.10 3.25 -0.51
CA LYS A 93 -11.73 4.36 -1.22
C LYS A 93 -11.55 4.23 -2.73
N TYR A 94 -10.33 3.93 -3.17
CA TYR A 94 -10.04 3.72 -4.60
C TYR A 94 -10.83 2.54 -5.20
N SER A 95 -10.92 1.42 -4.48
CA SER A 95 -11.72 0.27 -4.92
C SER A 95 -13.22 0.58 -4.99
N ALA A 96 -13.75 1.40 -4.07
CA ALA A 96 -15.16 1.81 -4.05
C ALA A 96 -15.51 2.71 -5.24
N HIS A 97 -14.62 3.63 -5.63
CA HIS A 97 -14.81 4.44 -6.84
C HIS A 97 -14.87 3.57 -8.09
N ARG A 98 -14.00 2.55 -8.21
CA ARG A 98 -14.05 1.63 -9.34
C ARG A 98 -15.34 0.80 -9.41
N SER A 99 -15.98 0.49 -8.28
CA SER A 99 -17.30 -0.17 -8.29
C SER A 99 -18.44 0.75 -8.72
N VAL A 100 -18.27 2.07 -8.56
CA VAL A 100 -19.22 3.08 -9.08
C VAL A 100 -19.00 3.27 -10.59
N ASP A 101 -17.74 3.24 -11.07
CA ASP A 101 -17.41 3.38 -12.50
C ASP A 101 -17.77 2.15 -13.34
N ALA A 102 -17.79 0.95 -12.73
CA ALA A 102 -18.10 -0.32 -13.38
C ALA A 102 -19.06 -1.16 -12.52
N PRO A 103 -20.33 -0.74 -12.36
CA PRO A 103 -21.29 -1.41 -11.50
C PRO A 103 -21.57 -2.83 -12.00
N ARG A 104 -21.56 -3.80 -11.09
CA ARG A 104 -21.96 -5.18 -11.39
C ARG A 104 -23.46 -5.34 -11.12
N GLY A 105 -24.28 -5.26 -12.17
CA GLY A 105 -25.74 -5.45 -12.08
C GLY A 105 -26.55 -4.15 -12.21
N ASN A 106 -27.87 -4.23 -11.97
CA ASN A 106 -28.84 -3.13 -12.04
C ASN A 106 -28.72 -2.12 -10.87
N ASP A 107 -27.52 -1.94 -10.32
CA ASP A 107 -27.28 -0.93 -9.31
C ASP A 107 -27.18 0.43 -10.01
N HIS A 108 -28.34 1.04 -10.26
CA HIS A 108 -28.50 2.45 -10.66
C HIS A 108 -28.16 3.39 -9.51
N LEU A 109 -27.00 3.19 -8.88
CA LEU A 109 -26.45 4.18 -7.97
C LEU A 109 -26.05 5.37 -8.84
N VAL A 110 -26.83 6.44 -8.68
CA VAL A 110 -26.62 7.78 -9.23
C VAL A 110 -25.13 8.04 -9.38
N MET A 111 -24.69 8.36 -10.60
CA MET A 111 -23.37 8.93 -10.90
C MET A 111 -23.17 10.17 -10.00
N MET A 112 -22.76 9.95 -8.76
CA MET A 112 -22.07 10.98 -8.04
C MET A 112 -20.77 11.15 -8.80
N ASP A 113 -20.54 12.38 -9.24
CA ASP A 113 -19.31 12.86 -9.82
C ASP A 113 -18.21 12.77 -8.75
N ILE A 114 -17.85 11.54 -8.36
CA ILE A 114 -16.72 11.28 -7.50
C ILE A 114 -15.53 11.25 -8.42
N SER A 115 -15.20 12.43 -8.96
CA SER A 115 -13.98 12.72 -9.68
C SER A 115 -12.87 11.92 -9.03
N MET A 116 -12.22 11.06 -9.83
CA MET A 116 -10.91 10.44 -9.63
C MET A 116 -10.21 11.13 -8.45
N PRO A 117 -9.93 10.45 -7.32
CA PRO A 117 -9.59 11.12 -6.07
C PRO A 117 -8.68 12.32 -6.37
N ASN A 118 -9.28 13.53 -6.30
CA ASN A 118 -8.63 14.81 -6.60
C ASN A 118 -7.67 15.08 -5.44
N ILE A 119 -6.65 14.25 -5.40
CA ILE A 119 -5.84 13.93 -4.25
C ILE A 119 -4.39 13.96 -4.76
N HIS A 120 -3.94 15.15 -5.14
CA HIS A 120 -2.57 15.36 -5.58
C HIS A 120 -1.98 16.48 -4.74
N TYR A 121 -1.18 16.10 -3.75
CA TYR A 121 -0.21 17.01 -3.15
C TYR A 121 1.13 16.77 -3.81
N VAL A 122 1.73 17.86 -4.29
CA VAL A 122 3.11 17.86 -4.75
C VAL A 122 3.95 18.39 -3.59
N HIS A 123 4.82 17.56 -3.05
CA HIS A 123 5.83 17.98 -2.08
C HIS A 123 7.19 17.96 -2.77
N SER A 124 8.06 18.89 -2.40
CA SER A 124 9.48 18.78 -2.77
C SER A 124 10.00 17.45 -2.22
N TYR A 125 10.65 16.64 -3.06
CA TYR A 125 11.27 15.42 -2.59
C TYR A 125 12.46 15.80 -1.71
N TYR A 126 12.42 15.40 -0.45
CA TYR A 126 13.58 15.41 0.43
C TYR A 126 14.07 13.96 0.44
N GLY A 127 15.33 13.72 0.07
CA GLY A 127 15.90 12.38 0.15
C GLY A 127 15.81 11.80 1.57
N SER A 128 16.29 10.58 1.76
CA SER A 128 16.33 9.90 3.06
C SER A 128 17.06 10.69 4.16
N GLU A 129 17.83 11.71 3.80
CA GLU A 129 18.43 12.68 4.70
C GLU A 129 17.87 14.08 4.38
N GLU A 130 17.23 14.74 5.35
CA GLU A 130 16.66 16.10 5.27
C GLU A 130 17.66 17.21 4.85
N ARG A 131 18.92 16.86 4.55
CA ARG A 131 20.02 17.79 4.25
C ARG A 131 20.61 17.67 2.85
N ASP A 132 20.18 16.69 2.05
CA ASP A 132 20.68 16.57 0.69
C ASP A 132 19.88 17.42 -0.30
N VAL A 133 20.65 18.07 -1.17
CA VAL A 133 20.27 19.10 -2.13
C VAL A 133 18.90 18.81 -2.76
N VAL A 134 17.96 19.74 -2.56
CA VAL A 134 16.68 19.78 -3.26
C VAL A 134 16.95 19.63 -4.75
N ASN A 135 16.59 18.50 -5.37
CA ASN A 135 16.52 18.42 -6.81
C ASN A 135 15.21 19.07 -7.23
N PRO A 136 15.20 20.31 -7.77
CA PRO A 136 13.96 21.03 -8.11
C PRO A 136 13.15 20.34 -9.21
N ASN A 137 13.70 19.29 -9.83
CA ASN A 137 13.02 18.47 -10.83
C ASN A 137 12.40 17.18 -10.25
N GLU A 138 12.69 16.82 -9.00
CA GLU A 138 12.11 15.66 -8.31
C GLU A 138 11.05 16.11 -7.31
N CYS A 139 9.83 15.59 -7.45
CA CYS A 139 8.73 15.87 -6.53
C CYS A 139 8.10 14.58 -6.03
N SER A 140 7.93 14.47 -4.71
CA SER A 140 7.07 13.47 -4.11
C SER A 140 5.62 13.77 -4.48
N ARG A 141 4.93 12.78 -5.05
CA ARG A 141 3.51 12.88 -5.37
C ARG A 141 2.75 12.08 -4.33
N GLY A 142 2.03 12.79 -3.48
CA GLY A 142 1.34 12.22 -2.33
C GLY A 142 -0.17 12.32 -2.43
N PHE A 143 -0.81 11.50 -1.61
CA PHE A 143 -2.24 11.45 -1.45
C PHE A 143 -2.67 12.09 -0.14
N CYS A 144 -3.69 12.94 -0.16
CA CYS A 144 -4.42 13.40 1.00
C CYS A 144 -5.76 12.67 1.14
N ILE A 145 -5.97 12.01 2.28
CA ILE A 145 -7.27 11.49 2.67
C ILE A 145 -7.88 12.50 3.63
N PRO A 146 -8.96 13.21 3.22
CA PRO A 146 -9.69 14.04 4.16
C PRO A 146 -10.24 13.17 5.30
N ARG A 147 -9.93 13.53 6.54
CA ARG A 147 -10.55 12.93 7.73
C ARG A 147 -10.99 14.01 8.68
N VAL A 148 -11.85 13.60 9.60
CA VAL A 148 -12.34 14.41 10.70
C VAL A 148 -12.01 13.65 11.97
N ASP A 149 -11.42 14.32 12.95
CA ASP A 149 -11.08 13.72 14.23
C ASP A 149 -12.35 13.53 15.11
N ALA A 150 -12.17 13.01 16.32
CA ALA A 150 -13.28 12.80 17.25
C ALA A 150 -13.98 14.10 17.69
N ASN A 151 -13.34 15.25 17.52
CA ASN A 151 -13.84 16.57 17.90
C ASN A 151 -14.58 17.27 16.75
N GLY A 152 -14.56 16.70 15.54
CA GLY A 152 -15.13 17.35 14.36
C GLY A 152 -14.13 18.21 13.60
N ASP A 153 -12.86 18.23 14.01
CA ASP A 153 -11.81 19.01 13.37
C ASP A 153 -11.18 18.25 12.19
N ARG A 154 -10.75 19.01 11.17
CA ARG A 154 -10.15 18.43 9.97
C ARG A 154 -8.76 17.88 10.28
N ASP A 155 -8.59 16.57 10.12
CA ASP A 155 -7.33 15.85 10.33
C ASP A 155 -6.94 15.07 9.06
N ASP A 156 -6.56 15.82 8.03
CA ASP A 156 -6.20 15.26 6.73
C ASP A 156 -4.95 14.38 6.82
N VAL A 157 -5.08 13.11 6.42
CA VAL A 157 -3.95 12.19 6.39
C VAL A 157 -3.23 12.30 5.05
N ARG A 158 -1.95 12.67 5.10
CA ARG A 158 -1.07 12.72 3.93
C ARG A 158 -0.25 11.44 3.83
N ILE A 159 -0.16 10.89 2.64
CA ILE A 159 0.49 9.62 2.32
C ILE A 159 1.41 9.85 1.14
N PHE A 160 2.69 9.54 1.32
CA PHE A 160 3.70 9.67 0.28
C PHE A 160 4.44 8.34 0.18
N LEU A 161 4.20 7.56 -0.88
CA LEU A 161 4.68 6.17 -0.93
C LEU A 161 6.19 6.05 -0.78
N ASP A 162 6.94 7.04 -1.27
CA ASP A 162 8.39 7.18 -1.11
C ASP A 162 8.85 7.25 0.36
N TYR A 163 8.02 7.73 1.28
CA TYR A 163 8.31 7.74 2.72
C TYR A 163 7.66 6.56 3.46
N GLU A 164 6.54 6.02 2.96
CA GLU A 164 5.83 4.94 3.64
C GLU A 164 6.39 3.53 3.30
N HIS A 165 7.06 3.37 2.16
CA HIS A 165 7.40 2.06 1.60
C HIS A 165 8.20 1.17 2.56
N ASP A 166 9.27 1.71 3.16
CA ASP A 166 10.11 0.97 4.09
C ASP A 166 9.35 0.57 5.37
N GLY A 167 8.47 1.45 5.87
CA GLY A 167 7.60 1.15 7.00
C GLY A 167 6.61 0.01 6.69
N ILE A 168 6.07 -0.01 5.48
CA ILE A 168 5.20 -1.10 5.01
C ILE A 168 5.95 -2.43 4.93
N LEU A 169 7.18 -2.43 4.38
CA LEU A 169 8.01 -3.63 4.33
C LEU A 169 8.39 -4.11 5.74
N ALA A 170 8.65 -3.18 6.66
CA ALA A 170 8.94 -3.52 8.06
C ALA A 170 7.74 -4.18 8.74
N ASP A 171 6.52 -3.64 8.58
CA ASP A 171 5.28 -4.26 9.06
C ASP A 171 5.13 -5.68 8.52
N ILE A 172 5.30 -5.87 7.21
CA ILE A 172 5.24 -7.20 6.56
C ILE A 172 6.26 -8.15 7.22
N GLY A 173 7.49 -7.69 7.40
CA GLY A 173 8.54 -8.47 8.03
C GLY A 173 8.19 -8.91 9.45
N LEU A 174 7.66 -7.99 10.27
CA LEU A 174 7.31 -8.22 11.68
C LEU A 174 6.18 -9.23 11.82
N VAL A 175 5.14 -9.11 11.01
CA VAL A 175 4.00 -10.06 11.01
C VAL A 175 4.46 -11.46 10.66
N LEU A 176 5.32 -11.61 9.64
CA LEU A 176 5.87 -12.91 9.25
C LEU A 176 6.79 -13.49 10.31
N ASP A 177 7.64 -12.67 10.95
CA ASP A 177 8.50 -13.12 12.04
C ASP A 177 7.69 -13.64 13.23
N ARG A 178 6.59 -12.97 13.60
CA ARG A 178 5.68 -13.51 14.62
C ARG A 178 5.16 -14.87 14.20
N LYS A 179 4.70 -15.00 12.95
CA LYS A 179 4.10 -16.25 12.48
C LYS A 179 5.10 -17.40 12.47
N LEU A 180 6.35 -17.16 12.07
CA LEU A 180 7.41 -18.15 12.13
C LEU A 180 7.70 -18.61 13.57
N ARG A 181 7.73 -17.67 14.52
CA ARG A 181 7.89 -18.00 15.95
C ARG A 181 6.78 -18.90 16.49
N GLU A 182 5.54 -18.79 16.00
CA GLU A 182 4.45 -19.70 16.38
C GLU A 182 4.71 -21.16 15.97
N TYR A 183 5.49 -21.35 14.91
CA TYR A 183 5.91 -22.68 14.44
C TYR A 183 7.28 -23.11 14.97
N GLY A 184 7.95 -22.28 15.77
CA GLY A 184 9.27 -22.57 16.34
C GLY A 184 10.43 -22.49 15.34
N ILE A 185 10.30 -21.64 14.31
CA ILE A 185 11.29 -21.40 13.25
C ILE A 185 11.88 -20.00 13.38
#